data_AF-A0A935RFP0-F1
#
_entry.id   AF-A0A935RFP0-F1
#
_cell.length_a   1.000
_cell.length_b   1.000
_cell.length_c   1.000
_cell.angle_alpha   90.00
_cell.angle_beta   90.00
_cell.angle_gamma   90.00
#
_symmetry.space_group_name_H-M   'P 1'
#
loop_
_entity.id
_entity.type
_entity.pdbx_description
1 polymer ?
#
loop_
_entity_poly.entity_id
_entity_poly.type
_entity_poly.pdbx_seq_one_letter_code
_entity_poly.pdbx_strand_id
1 'polypeptide(L)'
;MKATSDQIQGRGNMFKRFNQFIVAKIWGIRLRPTGAAFMGACAGLSLTASVLPTVISFLEVTDSFSARFDLAGFAVYAVMLWAVGGWAAQRTSNALGGAIVLGLVGLVSSVVFIGLAYGAVQEMLLFGGAGGLAYGALGGMLIATALAEVKETNSD
;
A
#
# COMPACT_ATOMS: atom_id res chain seq x y z
N MET A 1 54.94 30.72 10.30
CA MET A 1 54.25 29.71 9.47
C MET A 1 53.04 29.17 10.24
N LYS A 2 51.82 29.61 9.90
CA LYS A 2 50.58 29.16 10.56
C LYS A 2 49.43 29.32 9.55
N ALA A 3 49.42 28.50 8.51
CA ALA A 3 48.48 28.63 7.38
C ALA A 3 47.78 27.32 6.98
N THR A 4 48.01 26.21 7.69
CA THR A 4 47.52 24.89 7.25
C THR A 4 46.32 24.37 8.05
N SER A 5 46.01 24.92 9.22
CA SER A 5 44.91 24.41 10.07
C SER A 5 43.52 24.95 9.74
N ASP A 6 43.40 26.14 9.14
CA ASP A 6 42.09 26.76 8.87
C ASP A 6 41.34 26.15 7.68
N GLN A 7 42.04 25.63 6.67
CA GLN A 7 41.38 25.06 5.49
C GLN A 7 40.72 23.69 5.74
N ILE A 8 41.21 22.94 6.74
CA ILE A 8 40.65 21.60 7.06
C ILE A 8 39.32 21.75 7.82
N GLN A 9 39.16 22.80 8.60
CA GLN A 9 37.98 23.03 9.45
C GLN A 9 36.74 23.48 8.64
N GLY A 10 36.93 24.27 7.59
CA GLY A 10 35.85 24.69 6.68
C GLY A 10 35.23 23.53 5.88
N ARG A 11 36.05 22.55 5.48
CA ARG A 11 35.62 21.39 4.69
C ARG A 11 34.76 20.42 5.50
N GLY A 12 35.11 20.19 6.76
CA GLY A 12 34.30 19.36 7.68
C GLY A 12 32.92 19.93 8.00
N ASN A 13 32.80 21.26 8.11
CA ASN A 13 31.52 21.94 8.30
C ASN A 13 30.63 21.89 7.04
N MET A 14 31.22 21.86 5.85
CA MET A 14 30.48 21.74 4.59
C MET A 14 29.85 20.35 4.44
N PHE A 15 30.58 19.28 4.76
CA PHE A 15 30.05 17.91 4.76
C PHE A 15 28.95 17.71 5.82
N LYS A 16 29.10 18.29 7.02
CA LYS A 16 28.03 18.25 8.05
C LYS A 16 26.76 18.96 7.59
N ARG A 17 26.87 20.13 6.96
CA ARG A 17 25.72 20.88 6.42
C ARG A 17 25.04 20.14 5.27
N PHE A 18 25.81 19.51 4.38
CA PHE A 18 25.26 18.72 3.29
C PHE A 18 24.54 17.47 3.80
N ASN A 19 25.12 16.78 4.79
CA ASN A 19 24.48 15.63 5.42
C ASN A 19 23.21 16.04 6.19
N GLN A 20 23.25 17.15 6.93
CA GLN A 20 22.06 17.72 7.56
C GLN A 20 20.99 18.14 6.55
N PHE A 21 21.36 18.66 5.38
CA PHE A 21 20.42 19.02 4.32
C PHE A 21 19.77 17.79 3.70
N ILE A 22 20.55 16.74 3.40
CA ILE A 22 20.02 15.47 2.91
C ILE A 22 19.11 14.83 3.95
N VAL A 23 19.54 14.75 5.21
CA VAL A 23 18.73 14.19 6.29
C VAL A 23 17.46 15.02 6.50
N ALA A 24 17.53 16.35 6.47
CA ALA A 24 16.36 17.23 6.58
C ALA A 24 15.42 17.12 5.37
N LYS A 25 15.94 16.91 4.15
CA LYS A 25 15.12 16.64 2.96
C LYS A 25 14.47 15.27 3.02
N ILE A 26 15.19 14.24 3.47
CA ILE A 26 14.68 12.87 3.64
C ILE A 26 13.62 12.84 4.75
N TRP A 27 13.86 13.52 5.87
CA TRP A 27 12.90 13.69 6.96
C TRP A 27 11.72 14.60 6.58
N GLY A 28 11.92 15.54 5.65
CA GLY A 28 10.88 16.43 5.13
C GLY A 28 10.02 15.81 4.03
N ILE A 29 10.49 14.73 3.37
CA ILE A 29 9.62 13.92 2.52
C ILE A 29 8.65 13.21 3.45
N ARG A 30 7.35 13.33 3.18
CA ARG A 30 6.32 12.53 3.84
C ARG A 30 6.44 11.06 3.38
N LEU A 31 7.54 10.40 3.74
CA LEU A 31 7.90 9.04 3.32
C LEU A 31 6.84 8.02 3.76
N ARG A 32 6.17 8.28 4.88
CA ARG A 32 5.13 7.41 5.42
C ARG A 32 3.88 7.35 4.54
N PRO A 33 3.20 8.46 4.19
CA PRO A 33 2.05 8.41 3.30
C PRO A 33 2.41 7.99 1.88
N THR A 34 3.57 8.40 1.35
CA THR A 34 4.02 7.95 0.02
C THR A 34 4.32 6.44 0.02
N GLY A 35 4.97 5.94 1.06
CA GLY A 35 5.22 4.51 1.25
C GLY A 35 3.92 3.72 1.43
N ALA A 36 2.94 4.27 2.15
CA ALA A 36 1.64 3.63 2.35
C ALA A 36 0.84 3.55 1.03
N ALA A 37 0.87 4.61 0.22
CA ALA A 37 0.27 4.60 -1.10
C ALA A 37 0.96 3.60 -2.03
N PHE A 38 2.29 3.52 -1.99
CA PHE A 38 3.06 2.58 -2.79
C PHE A 38 2.79 1.11 -2.38
N MET A 39 2.79 0.83 -1.08
CA MET A 39 2.44 -0.50 -0.55
C MET A 39 0.99 -0.88 -0.89
N GLY A 40 0.06 0.08 -0.81
CA GLY A 40 -1.31 -0.09 -1.27
C GLY A 40 -1.39 -0.42 -2.76
N ALA A 41 -0.70 0.34 -3.61
CA ALA A 41 -0.61 0.09 -5.05
C ALA A 41 -0.13 -1.34 -5.37
N CYS A 42 0.97 -1.77 -4.73
CA CYS A 42 1.50 -3.12 -4.91
C CYS A 42 0.51 -4.20 -4.44
N ALA A 43 -0.20 -3.96 -3.34
CA ALA A 43 -1.24 -4.86 -2.87
C ALA A 43 -2.41 -4.96 -3.86
N GLY A 44 -2.86 -3.84 -4.44
CA GLY A 44 -3.88 -3.84 -5.49
C GLY A 44 -3.46 -4.63 -6.73
N LEU A 45 -2.19 -4.51 -7.15
CA LEU A 45 -1.66 -5.31 -8.26
C LEU A 45 -1.58 -6.80 -7.91
N SER A 46 -1.19 -7.13 -6.68
CA SER A 46 -1.14 -8.51 -6.18
C SER A 46 -2.53 -9.14 -6.09
N LEU A 47 -3.57 -8.35 -5.78
CA LEU A 47 -4.96 -8.79 -5.78
C LEU A 47 -5.36 -9.35 -7.15
N THR A 48 -5.11 -8.58 -8.22
CA THR A 48 -5.48 -8.97 -9.60
C THR A 48 -4.54 -10.04 -10.18
N ALA A 49 -3.27 -10.06 -9.80
CA ALA A 49 -2.29 -10.99 -10.35
C ALA A 49 -2.26 -12.36 -9.64
N SER A 50 -2.62 -12.41 -8.36
CA SER A 50 -2.45 -13.62 -7.54
C SER A 50 -3.68 -13.98 -6.75
N VAL A 51 -4.21 -13.08 -5.92
CA VAL A 51 -5.26 -13.43 -4.95
C VAL A 51 -6.54 -13.86 -5.65
N LEU A 52 -7.08 -13.03 -6.54
CA LEU A 52 -8.31 -13.33 -7.26
C LEU A 52 -8.16 -14.54 -8.19
N PRO A 53 -7.10 -14.65 -9.03
CA PRO A 53 -6.87 -15.85 -9.84
C PRO A 53 -6.80 -17.14 -9.01
N THR A 54 -6.21 -17.07 -7.81
CA THR A 54 -6.15 -18.23 -6.92
C THR A 54 -7.54 -18.62 -6.43
N VAL A 55 -8.35 -17.66 -5.98
CA VAL A 55 -9.74 -17.91 -5.54
C VAL A 55 -10.58 -18.48 -6.69
N ILE A 56 -10.47 -17.92 -7.90
CA ILE A 56 -11.21 -18.37 -9.08
C ILE A 56 -10.80 -19.80 -9.47
N SER A 57 -9.50 -20.10 -9.42
CA SER A 57 -8.99 -21.45 -9.71
C SER A 57 -9.44 -22.47 -8.67
N PHE A 58 -9.58 -22.08 -7.39
CA PHE A 58 -10.13 -22.94 -6.35
C PHE A 58 -11.61 -23.29 -6.57
N LEU A 59 -12.35 -22.46 -7.29
CA LEU A 59 -13.74 -22.71 -7.65
C LEU A 59 -13.88 -23.52 -8.95
N GLU A 60 -12.77 -23.99 -9.53
CA GLU A 60 -12.72 -24.79 -10.76
C GLU A 60 -13.37 -24.12 -11.99
N VAL A 61 -13.47 -22.78 -11.96
CA VAL A 61 -14.11 -22.00 -13.03
C VAL A 61 -13.21 -21.92 -14.26
N THR A 62 -11.94 -21.60 -14.02
CA THR A 62 -10.92 -21.44 -15.06
C THR A 62 -9.53 -21.58 -14.47
N ASP A 63 -8.55 -21.82 -15.33
CA ASP A 63 -7.15 -21.89 -14.93
C ASP A 63 -6.64 -20.53 -14.46
N SER A 64 -5.72 -20.56 -13.48
CA SER A 64 -5.10 -19.35 -12.91
C SER A 64 -4.44 -18.43 -13.95
N PHE A 65 -3.98 -18.97 -15.09
CA PHE A 65 -3.41 -18.18 -16.17
C PHE A 65 -4.46 -17.36 -16.92
N SER A 66 -5.58 -17.98 -17.29
CA SER A 66 -6.71 -17.31 -17.92
C SER A 66 -7.30 -16.26 -17.00
N ALA A 67 -7.45 -16.59 -15.70
CA ALA A 67 -7.97 -15.65 -14.72
C ALA A 67 -7.10 -14.38 -14.55
N ARG A 68 -5.77 -14.53 -14.65
CA ARG A 68 -4.86 -13.38 -14.66
C ARG A 68 -5.07 -12.49 -15.88
N PHE A 69 -5.31 -13.09 -17.04
CA PHE A 69 -5.48 -12.36 -18.29
C PHE A 69 -6.79 -11.56 -18.29
N ASP A 70 -7.88 -12.18 -17.83
CA ASP A 70 -9.19 -11.53 -17.69
C ASP A 70 -9.14 -10.37 -16.69
N LEU A 71 -8.38 -10.52 -15.60
CA LEU A 71 -8.22 -9.50 -14.57
C LEU A 71 -7.15 -8.44 -14.90
N ALA A 72 -6.29 -8.68 -15.90
CA ALA A 72 -5.19 -7.77 -16.25
C ALA A 72 -5.70 -6.38 -16.66
N GLY A 73 -6.86 -6.31 -17.33
CA GLY A 73 -7.50 -5.06 -17.71
C GLY A 73 -7.89 -4.18 -16.51
N PHE A 74 -8.03 -4.78 -15.32
CA PHE A 74 -8.38 -4.07 -14.09
C PHE A 74 -7.18 -3.66 -13.24
N ALA A 75 -5.97 -4.09 -13.59
CA ALA A 75 -4.77 -3.91 -12.76
C ALA A 75 -4.48 -2.43 -12.46
N VAL A 76 -4.64 -1.54 -13.44
CA VAL A 76 -4.40 -0.09 -13.25
C VAL A 76 -5.42 0.51 -12.27
N TYR A 77 -6.68 0.14 -12.39
CA TYR A 77 -7.74 0.61 -11.48
C TYR A 77 -7.54 0.06 -10.06
N ALA A 78 -7.13 -1.21 -9.94
CA ALA A 78 -6.78 -1.84 -8.67
C ALA A 78 -5.62 -1.10 -7.99
N VAL A 79 -4.55 -0.81 -8.73
CA VAL A 79 -3.39 -0.05 -8.25
C VAL A 79 -3.81 1.32 -7.73
N MET A 80 -4.61 2.07 -8.49
CA MET A 80 -5.05 3.42 -8.09
C MET A 80 -5.94 3.39 -6.85
N LEU A 81 -6.96 2.53 -6.84
CA LEU A 81 -7.91 2.40 -5.74
C LEU A 81 -7.20 1.99 -4.44
N TRP A 82 -6.32 0.99 -4.52
CA TRP A 82 -5.59 0.49 -3.36
C TRP A 82 -4.49 1.43 -2.90
N ALA A 83 -3.90 2.25 -3.77
CA ALA A 83 -2.98 3.31 -3.36
C ALA A 83 -3.68 4.35 -2.46
N VAL A 84 -4.90 4.76 -2.85
CA VAL A 84 -5.73 5.66 -2.04
C VAL A 84 -6.16 4.96 -0.74
N GLY A 85 -6.52 3.68 -0.81
CA GLY A 85 -6.86 2.86 0.36
C GLY A 85 -5.70 2.74 1.35
N GLY A 86 -4.49 2.47 0.88
CA GLY A 86 -3.28 2.39 1.72
C GLY A 86 -2.94 3.72 2.38
N TRP A 87 -3.04 4.83 1.64
CA TRP A 87 -2.90 6.17 2.21
C TRP A 87 -3.96 6.47 3.28
N ALA A 88 -5.22 6.09 3.05
CA ALA A 88 -6.30 6.29 4.02
C ALA A 88 -6.13 5.39 5.26
N ALA A 89 -5.72 4.13 5.08
CA ALA A 89 -5.46 3.19 6.17
C ALA A 89 -4.36 3.69 7.10
N GLN A 90 -3.29 4.26 6.54
CA GLN A 90 -2.17 4.83 7.29
C GLN A 90 -2.60 5.95 8.26
N ARG A 91 -3.58 6.76 7.88
CA ARG A 91 -4.11 7.86 8.72
C ARG A 91 -4.90 7.40 9.94
N THR A 92 -5.37 6.15 9.94
CA THR A 92 -6.14 5.64 11.09
C THR A 92 -5.26 5.46 12.33
N SER A 93 -3.94 5.29 12.18
CA SER A 93 -2.98 5.04 13.26
C SER A 93 -3.34 3.87 14.19
N ASN A 94 -4.26 3.01 13.77
CA ASN A 94 -4.76 1.85 14.53
C ASN A 94 -4.91 0.65 13.59
N ALA A 95 -4.40 -0.50 14.02
CA ALA A 95 -4.52 -1.79 13.34
C ALA A 95 -5.94 -2.08 12.84
N LEU A 96 -6.94 -1.90 13.70
CA LEU A 96 -8.34 -2.19 13.40
C LEU A 96 -8.90 -1.20 12.37
N GLY A 97 -8.55 0.09 12.50
CA GLY A 97 -8.96 1.12 11.54
C GLY A 97 -8.40 0.85 10.14
N GLY A 98 -7.11 0.49 10.05
CA GLY A 98 -6.48 0.10 8.80
C GLY A 98 -7.13 -1.13 8.17
N ALA A 99 -7.41 -2.15 8.99
CA ALA A 99 -8.07 -3.37 8.54
C ALA A 99 -9.47 -3.10 7.96
N ILE A 100 -10.27 -2.23 8.60
CA ILE A 100 -11.59 -1.85 8.07
C ILE A 100 -11.44 -1.13 6.73
N VAL A 101 -10.56 -0.11 6.64
CA VAL A 101 -10.44 0.72 5.43
C VAL A 101 -10.03 -0.13 4.24
N LEU A 102 -8.91 -0.84 4.33
CA LEU A 102 -8.42 -1.63 3.19
C LEU A 102 -9.20 -2.94 3.01
N GLY A 103 -9.83 -3.48 4.06
CA GLY A 103 -10.74 -4.62 3.95
C GLY A 103 -11.99 -4.29 3.12
N LEU A 104 -12.59 -3.11 3.33
CA LEU A 104 -13.72 -2.65 2.51
C LEU A 104 -13.30 -2.36 1.06
N VAL A 105 -12.14 -1.73 0.86
CA VAL A 105 -11.56 -1.53 -0.48
C VAL A 105 -11.36 -2.87 -1.19
N GLY A 106 -10.82 -3.86 -0.47
CA GLY A 106 -10.62 -5.21 -0.99
C GLY A 106 -11.93 -5.92 -1.33
N LEU A 107 -12.93 -5.88 -0.45
CA LEU A 107 -14.25 -6.46 -0.71
C LEU A 107 -14.88 -5.85 -1.97
N VAL A 108 -15.00 -4.52 -2.00
CA VAL A 108 -15.70 -3.82 -3.09
C VAL A 108 -14.97 -4.03 -4.41
N SER A 109 -13.63 -3.88 -4.42
CA SER A 109 -12.86 -4.06 -5.65
C SER A 109 -12.93 -5.49 -6.19
N SER A 110 -12.80 -6.51 -5.33
CA SER A 110 -12.91 -7.90 -5.75
C SER A 110 -14.29 -8.24 -6.32
N VAL A 111 -15.37 -7.81 -5.65
CA VAL A 111 -16.74 -8.05 -6.10
C VAL A 111 -16.98 -7.38 -7.46
N VAL A 112 -16.53 -6.14 -7.63
CA VAL A 112 -16.68 -5.41 -8.90
C VAL A 112 -15.87 -6.06 -10.02
N PHE A 113 -14.60 -6.40 -9.79
CA PHE A 113 -13.75 -6.99 -10.83
C PHE A 113 -14.24 -8.37 -11.26
N ILE A 114 -14.62 -9.23 -10.32
CA ILE A 114 -15.22 -10.54 -10.65
C ILE A 114 -16.54 -10.35 -11.37
N GLY A 115 -17.41 -9.46 -10.88
CA GLY A 115 -18.71 -9.20 -11.48
C GLY A 115 -18.60 -8.72 -12.93
N LEU A 116 -17.58 -7.92 -13.25
CA LEU A 116 -17.32 -7.44 -14.61
C LEU A 116 -16.65 -8.49 -15.50
N ALA A 117 -15.75 -9.31 -14.96
CA ALA A 117 -15.01 -10.31 -15.74
C ALA A 117 -15.83 -11.59 -16.01
N TYR A 118 -16.58 -12.08 -15.02
CA TYR A 118 -17.24 -13.39 -15.05
C TYR A 118 -18.75 -13.33 -14.83
N GLY A 119 -19.32 -12.13 -14.64
CA GLY A 119 -20.73 -11.95 -14.36
C GLY A 119 -21.08 -12.14 -12.88
N ALA A 120 -22.38 -12.02 -12.56
CA ALA A 120 -22.88 -11.99 -11.19
C ALA A 120 -23.16 -13.40 -10.61
N VAL A 121 -22.19 -14.32 -10.72
CA VAL A 121 -22.30 -15.64 -10.10
C VAL A 121 -22.10 -15.52 -8.59
N GLN A 122 -23.14 -15.85 -7.82
CA GLN A 122 -23.17 -15.59 -6.37
C GLN A 122 -21.97 -16.18 -5.62
N GLU A 123 -21.59 -17.41 -5.92
CA GLU A 123 -20.46 -18.08 -5.27
C GLU A 123 -19.14 -17.36 -5.54
N MET A 124 -18.87 -16.98 -6.79
CA MET A 124 -17.67 -16.22 -7.14
C MET A 124 -17.62 -14.86 -6.45
N LEU A 125 -18.74 -14.13 -6.42
CA LEU A 125 -18.81 -12.83 -5.76
C LEU A 125 -18.56 -12.97 -4.26
N LEU A 126 -19.08 -14.01 -3.63
CA LEU A 126 -18.95 -14.23 -2.20
C LEU A 126 -17.53 -14.66 -1.82
N PHE A 127 -16.96 -15.66 -2.49
CA PHE A 127 -15.59 -16.12 -2.23
C PHE A 127 -14.54 -15.08 -2.65
N GLY A 128 -14.75 -14.43 -3.79
CA GLY A 128 -13.89 -13.35 -4.27
C GLY A 128 -13.93 -12.12 -3.37
N GLY A 129 -15.13 -11.72 -2.95
CA GLY A 129 -15.34 -10.64 -1.97
C GLY A 129 -14.72 -10.97 -0.61
N ALA A 130 -14.90 -12.20 -0.12
CA ALA A 130 -14.29 -12.66 1.13
C ALA A 130 -12.76 -12.70 1.05
N GLY A 131 -12.19 -13.20 -0.07
CA GLY A 131 -10.75 -13.20 -0.32
C GLY A 131 -10.19 -11.78 -0.40
N GLY A 132 -10.88 -10.89 -1.10
CA GLY A 132 -10.55 -9.45 -1.16
C GLY A 132 -10.60 -8.78 0.20
N LEU A 133 -11.65 -9.04 0.99
CA LEU A 133 -11.80 -8.52 2.35
C LEU A 133 -10.68 -8.98 3.26
N ALA A 134 -10.41 -10.28 3.30
CA ALA A 134 -9.36 -10.85 4.15
C ALA A 134 -7.98 -10.31 3.78
N TYR A 135 -7.67 -10.28 2.48
CA TYR A 135 -6.40 -9.75 1.97
C TYR A 135 -6.26 -8.26 2.28
N GLY A 136 -7.30 -7.46 2.03
CA GLY A 136 -7.34 -6.04 2.33
C GLY A 136 -7.23 -5.75 3.83
N ALA A 137 -7.91 -6.52 4.67
CA ALA A 137 -7.88 -6.35 6.12
C ALA A 137 -6.48 -6.61 6.69
N LEU A 138 -5.81 -7.68 6.25
CA LEU A 138 -4.44 -8.00 6.65
C LEU A 138 -3.45 -6.93 6.17
N GLY A 139 -3.53 -6.54 4.90
CA GLY A 139 -2.67 -5.49 4.34
C GLY A 139 -2.89 -4.14 5.03
N GLY A 140 -4.14 -3.79 5.33
CA GLY A 140 -4.52 -2.58 6.03
C GLY A 140 -4.02 -2.52 7.46
N MET A 141 -4.09 -3.63 8.18
CA MET A 141 -3.53 -3.75 9.52
C MET A 141 -2.03 -3.50 9.50
N LEU A 142 -1.30 -4.11 8.57
CA LEU A 142 0.16 -3.94 8.42
C LEU A 142 0.53 -2.50 8.05
N ILE A 143 -0.16 -1.89 7.08
CA ILE A 143 0.11 -0.51 6.67
C ILE A 143 -0.19 0.46 7.81
N ALA A 144 -1.33 0.31 8.51
CA ALA A 144 -1.71 1.22 9.59
C ALA A 144 -0.79 1.10 10.81
N THR A 145 -0.22 -0.07 11.08
CA THR A 145 0.72 -0.28 12.20
C THR A 145 2.15 0.13 11.84
N ALA A 146 2.65 -0.26 10.68
CA ALA A 146 4.03 0.02 10.27
C ALA A 146 4.25 1.49 9.87
N LEU A 147 3.24 2.13 9.26
CA LEU A 147 3.35 3.48 8.70
C LEU A 147 2.49 4.51 9.44
N ALA A 148 1.96 4.15 10.63
CA ALA A 148 1.14 5.00 11.47
C ALA A 148 1.67 6.44 11.56
N GLU A 149 0.77 7.41 11.41
CA GLU A 149 1.09 8.81 11.71
C GLU A 149 1.30 8.94 13.23
N VAL A 150 2.44 9.49 13.64
CA VAL A 150 2.72 9.72 15.06
C VAL A 150 1.86 10.90 15.49
N LYS A 151 0.84 10.65 16.31
CA LYS A 151 0.12 11.70 17.01
C LYS A 151 1.09 12.31 18.03
N GLU A 152 1.57 13.53 17.78
CA GLU A 152 2.20 14.30 18.84
C GLU A 152 1.16 14.52 19.93
N THR A 153 1.31 13.80 21.04
CA THR A 153 0.62 14.13 22.29
C THR A 153 1.22 15.43 22.78
N ASN A 154 0.60 16.55 22.43
CA ASN A 154 0.77 17.78 23.18
C ASN A 154 0.26 17.49 24.60
N SER A 155 1.20 17.27 25.50
CA SER A 155 0.98 17.31 26.94
C SER A 155 0.73 18.76 27.32
N ASP A 156 -0.55 19.13 27.40
CA ASP A 156 -1.01 20.26 28.21
C ASP A 156 -1.20 19.80 29.67
#